data_AF-A0A2J0MW39-F1
#
_entry.id   AF-A0A2J0MW39-F1
#
_cell.length_a   1.000
_cell.length_b   1.000
_cell.length_c   1.000
_cell.angle_alpha   90.00
_cell.angle_beta   90.00
_cell.angle_gamma   90.00
#
_symmetry.space_group_name_H-M   'P 1'
#
loop_
_entity.id
_entity.type
_entity.pdbx_description
1 polymer ?
#
loop_
_entity_poly.entity_id
_entity_poly.type
_entity_poly.pdbx_seq_one_letter_code
_entity_poly.pdbx_strand_id
1 'polypeptide(L)'
;RGTLGWVDKAGLLAGRYGEVNVFTGNSKSKTTLGQSFSLSGEVFHFTGNLEIDKAISLKKGTAGSKGSGTIIIDGDLFIDNNITYDGAVITGSVDQLASVAWLVKGTIYIDPSVSEVVGLFYSEDDTTDGDGKYGIRTGTTGDLETDVQLIVNGMFIAKKIYLERVWIDVDQFGEVQSDEPAEKIFFDGRAIANPPPGLSDISKGLPVMREIRP
;
A
#
# COMPACT_ATOMS: atom_id res chain seq x y z
N ARG A 1 18.31 -22.09 -1.23
CA ARG A 1 17.76 -21.11 -0.27
C ARG A 1 17.89 -19.75 -0.94
N GLY A 2 16.79 -19.22 -1.47
CA GLY A 2 16.80 -18.03 -2.34
C GLY A 2 17.08 -16.76 -1.54
N THR A 3 17.94 -15.92 -2.09
CA THR A 3 18.42 -14.62 -1.60
C THR A 3 17.37 -13.50 -1.69
N LEU A 4 16.14 -13.78 -1.31
CA LEU A 4 15.10 -12.76 -1.15
C LEU A 4 14.99 -12.45 0.34
N GLY A 5 14.99 -11.16 0.70
CA GLY A 5 14.91 -10.70 2.08
C GLY A 5 13.74 -11.36 2.81
N TRP A 6 13.98 -11.82 4.04
CA TRP A 6 12.93 -12.33 4.92
C TRP A 6 12.23 -11.14 5.59
N VAL A 7 10.96 -11.28 5.97
CA VAL A 7 10.29 -10.37 6.91
C VAL A 7 10.13 -11.08 8.26
N ASP A 8 10.69 -10.50 9.34
CA ASP A 8 10.56 -11.05 10.71
C ASP A 8 9.20 -10.68 11.30
N LYS A 9 8.12 -11.29 10.79
CA LYS A 9 6.75 -11.03 11.26
C LYS A 9 6.61 -11.28 12.76
N ALA A 10 7.24 -12.34 13.28
CA ALA A 10 7.24 -12.62 14.71
C ALA A 10 7.95 -11.51 15.52
N GLY A 11 9.09 -11.02 15.02
CA GLY A 11 9.77 -9.88 15.63
C GLY A 11 9.00 -8.57 15.55
N LEU A 12 8.27 -8.33 14.46
CA LEU A 12 7.36 -7.18 14.31
C LEU A 12 6.26 -7.19 15.36
N LEU A 13 5.56 -8.32 15.50
CA LEU A 13 4.50 -8.47 16.49
C LEU A 13 5.01 -8.47 17.93
N ALA A 14 6.28 -8.84 18.15
CA ALA A 14 6.94 -8.77 19.45
C ALA A 14 7.54 -7.38 19.77
N GLY A 15 7.36 -6.38 18.90
CA GLY A 15 7.83 -5.01 19.12
C GLY A 15 9.34 -4.81 18.96
N ARG A 16 10.05 -5.72 18.28
CA ARG A 16 11.51 -5.59 18.06
C ARG A 16 11.89 -4.44 17.15
N TYR A 17 10.94 -3.93 16.35
CA TYR A 17 11.18 -2.94 15.31
C TYR A 17 10.46 -1.60 15.55
N GLY A 18 9.66 -1.50 16.61
CA GLY A 18 8.84 -0.33 16.94
C GLY A 18 7.76 -0.70 17.96
N GLU A 19 7.10 0.30 18.53
CA GLU A 19 5.92 0.10 19.36
C GLU A 19 4.79 -0.53 18.53
N VAL A 20 4.04 -1.46 19.12
CA VAL A 20 2.97 -2.20 18.43
C VAL A 20 1.61 -1.75 18.95
N ASN A 21 0.85 -1.08 18.09
CA ASN A 21 -0.54 -0.69 18.35
C ASN A 21 -1.48 -1.79 17.83
N VAL A 22 -2.21 -2.46 18.72
CA VAL A 22 -3.07 -3.59 18.35
C VAL A 22 -4.55 -3.16 18.30
N PHE A 23 -5.20 -3.45 17.17
CA PHE A 23 -6.63 -3.25 16.95
C PHE A 23 -7.33 -4.61 16.81
N THR A 24 -8.32 -4.85 17.67
CA THR A 24 -8.99 -6.15 17.76
C THR A 24 -10.23 -6.21 16.87
N GLY A 25 -10.34 -7.27 16.07
CA GLY A 25 -11.47 -7.50 15.17
C GLY A 25 -11.44 -6.63 13.91
N ASN A 26 -12.57 -6.58 13.22
CA ASN A 26 -12.72 -5.80 12.00
C ASN A 26 -12.70 -4.29 12.31
N SER A 27 -11.92 -3.55 11.54
CA SER A 27 -11.64 -2.14 11.77
C SER A 27 -11.92 -1.28 10.55
N LYS A 28 -12.32 -0.03 10.79
CA LYS A 28 -12.51 0.99 9.76
C LYS A 28 -11.55 2.15 9.99
N SER A 29 -10.81 2.56 8.96
CA SER A 29 -9.75 3.56 9.06
C SER A 29 -10.24 4.87 9.66
N LYS A 30 -11.47 5.30 9.33
CA LYS A 30 -12.07 6.52 9.89
C LYS A 30 -12.07 6.55 11.42
N THR A 31 -12.31 5.39 12.04
CA THR A 31 -12.41 5.26 13.50
C THR A 31 -11.09 4.91 14.18
N THR A 32 -10.20 4.20 13.49
CA THR A 32 -8.95 3.69 14.09
C THR A 32 -7.73 4.53 13.74
N LEU A 33 -7.61 4.99 12.49
CA LEU A 33 -6.45 5.70 11.96
C LEU A 33 -6.71 7.21 11.78
N GLY A 34 -7.97 7.58 11.51
CA GLY A 34 -8.37 8.93 11.15
C GLY A 34 -7.95 9.35 9.73
N GLN A 35 -8.24 10.61 9.38
CA GLN A 35 -7.94 11.19 8.05
C GLN A 35 -6.49 11.65 7.90
N SER A 36 -5.81 11.93 9.01
CA SER A 36 -4.41 12.37 9.05
C SER A 36 -3.68 11.48 10.03
N PHE A 37 -2.88 10.58 9.49
CA PHE A 37 -2.32 9.47 10.24
C PHE A 37 -0.79 9.56 10.29
N SER A 38 -0.23 9.58 11.49
CA SER A 38 1.22 9.56 11.71
C SER A 38 1.69 8.13 11.95
N LEU A 39 2.72 7.73 11.23
CA LEU A 39 3.28 6.37 11.31
C LEU A 39 4.32 6.24 12.43
N SER A 40 5.06 7.31 12.73
CA SER A 40 5.95 7.45 13.90
C SER A 40 7.01 6.36 14.11
N GLY A 41 7.29 5.51 13.12
CA GLY A 41 8.17 4.35 13.26
C GLY A 41 7.51 3.15 13.94
N GLU A 42 6.19 3.16 14.06
CA GLU A 42 5.40 2.17 14.79
C GLU A 42 4.90 1.04 13.88
N VAL A 43 4.40 -0.02 14.54
CA VAL A 43 3.73 -1.15 13.91
C VAL A 43 2.25 -1.10 14.31
N PHE A 44 1.34 -1.11 13.34
CA PHE A 44 -0.10 -1.14 13.58
C PHE A 44 -0.62 -2.51 13.19
N HIS A 45 -1.11 -3.28 14.17
CA HIS A 45 -1.56 -4.66 13.97
C HIS A 45 -3.08 -4.76 14.09
N PHE A 46 -3.72 -5.11 12.98
CA PHE A 46 -5.14 -5.39 12.88
C PHE A 46 -5.35 -6.92 12.88
N THR A 47 -6.04 -7.44 13.88
CA THR A 47 -6.28 -8.89 14.03
C THR A 47 -7.43 -9.42 13.17
N GLY A 48 -8.23 -8.52 12.57
CA GLY A 48 -9.28 -8.83 11.60
C GLY A 48 -9.07 -8.07 10.29
N ASN A 49 -10.17 -7.83 9.57
CA ASN A 49 -10.14 -7.06 8.33
C ASN A 49 -9.94 -5.56 8.62
N LEU A 50 -9.31 -4.85 7.67
CA LEU A 50 -9.24 -3.39 7.68
C LEU A 50 -9.92 -2.83 6.44
N GLU A 51 -10.84 -1.89 6.63
CA GLU A 51 -11.48 -1.12 5.55
C GLU A 51 -10.99 0.33 5.60
N ILE A 52 -10.49 0.84 4.48
CA ILE A 52 -10.14 2.25 4.27
C ILE A 52 -11.41 2.99 3.82
N ASP A 53 -12.33 3.18 4.76
CA ASP A 53 -13.66 3.78 4.55
C ASP A 53 -13.64 5.32 4.49
N LYS A 54 -12.44 5.90 4.60
CA LYS A 54 -12.19 7.33 4.44
C LYS A 54 -10.77 7.54 3.93
N ALA A 55 -10.61 8.55 3.07
CA ALA A 55 -9.31 8.93 2.54
C ALA A 55 -8.31 9.24 3.68
N ILE A 56 -7.10 8.69 3.56
CA ILE A 56 -6.03 8.82 4.55
C ILE A 56 -4.87 9.60 3.93
N SER A 57 -4.40 10.62 4.65
CA SER A 57 -3.13 11.29 4.37
C SER A 57 -2.08 10.87 5.41
N LEU A 58 -1.07 10.13 4.95
CA LEU A 58 0.05 9.65 5.75
C LEU A 58 1.04 10.80 5.98
N LYS A 59 1.22 11.16 7.25
CA LYS A 59 2.05 12.29 7.64
C LYS A 59 3.53 11.94 7.61
N LYS A 60 4.33 12.91 7.20
CA LYS A 60 5.77 12.90 7.45
C LYS A 60 6.06 12.93 8.95
N GLY A 61 7.23 12.46 9.32
CA GLY A 61 7.77 12.63 10.67
C GLY A 61 8.04 14.11 10.99
N THR A 62 8.11 14.41 12.27
CA THR A 62 8.52 15.71 12.82
C THR A 62 9.89 15.59 13.49
N ALA A 63 10.41 16.66 14.09
CA ALA A 63 11.68 16.60 14.81
C ALA A 63 11.62 15.54 15.91
N GLY A 64 12.46 14.50 15.79
CA GLY A 64 12.50 13.37 16.73
C GLY A 64 11.48 12.25 16.45
N SER A 65 10.70 12.33 15.37
CA SER A 65 9.75 11.28 14.97
C SER A 65 10.04 10.80 13.55
N LYS A 66 9.93 9.49 13.35
CA LYS A 66 10.02 8.88 12.01
C LYS A 66 8.73 9.12 11.23
N GLY A 67 8.84 9.17 9.91
CA GLY A 67 7.71 9.15 8.98
C GLY A 67 7.36 7.75 8.47
N SER A 68 8.15 6.73 8.80
CA SER A 68 7.92 5.37 8.34
C SER A 68 7.04 4.57 9.29
N GLY A 69 6.35 3.54 8.82
CA GLY A 69 5.58 2.62 9.68
C GLY A 69 5.08 1.40 8.92
N THR A 70 4.75 0.35 9.67
CA THR A 70 4.31 -0.93 9.12
C THR A 70 2.92 -1.27 9.63
N ILE A 71 2.00 -1.56 8.73
CA ILE A 71 0.63 -1.97 9.03
C ILE A 71 0.52 -3.45 8.71
N ILE A 72 0.10 -4.24 9.71
CA ILE A 72 -0.07 -5.69 9.61
C ILE A 72 -1.56 -6.00 9.76
N ILE A 73 -2.12 -6.77 8.85
CA ILE A 73 -3.54 -7.12 8.83
C ILE A 73 -3.64 -8.65 8.73
N ASP A 74 -4.24 -9.28 9.74
CA ASP A 74 -4.42 -10.75 9.78
C ASP A 74 -5.63 -11.23 8.95
N GLY A 75 -6.48 -10.31 8.50
CA GLY A 75 -7.55 -10.56 7.55
C GLY A 75 -7.29 -9.92 6.17
N ASP A 76 -8.37 -9.48 5.54
CA ASP A 76 -8.36 -8.78 4.26
C ASP A 76 -8.22 -7.26 4.44
N LEU A 77 -7.69 -6.60 3.41
CA LEU A 77 -7.63 -5.14 3.30
C LEU A 77 -8.58 -4.69 2.18
N PHE A 78 -9.56 -3.85 2.54
CA PHE A 78 -10.46 -3.19 1.60
C PHE A 78 -10.07 -1.72 1.49
N ILE A 79 -9.70 -1.27 0.30
CA ILE A 79 -9.30 0.11 0.02
C ILE A 79 -10.42 0.77 -0.76
N ASP A 80 -11.32 1.43 -0.05
CA ASP A 80 -12.49 2.09 -0.65
C ASP A 80 -12.27 3.59 -0.88
N ASN A 81 -11.15 4.13 -0.39
CA ASN A 81 -10.78 5.53 -0.53
C ASN A 81 -9.27 5.68 -0.73
N ASN A 82 -8.88 6.81 -1.30
CA ASN A 82 -7.48 7.12 -1.58
C ASN A 82 -6.59 7.12 -0.32
N ILE A 83 -5.36 6.66 -0.53
CA ILE A 83 -4.29 6.70 0.47
C ILE A 83 -3.17 7.54 -0.14
N THR A 84 -2.79 8.65 0.50
CA THR A 84 -1.78 9.57 -0.04
C THR A 84 -0.69 9.86 0.98
N TYR A 85 0.50 10.23 0.51
CA TYR A 85 1.50 10.86 1.37
C TYR A 85 1.21 12.36 1.47
N ASP A 86 1.40 12.93 2.65
CA ASP A 86 1.38 14.39 2.81
C ASP A 86 2.47 15.02 1.92
N GLY A 87 2.09 16.00 1.10
CA GLY A 87 2.97 16.71 0.17
C GLY A 87 3.89 17.73 0.83
N ALA A 88 3.85 17.87 2.16
CA ALA A 88 4.71 18.79 2.89
C ALA A 88 6.21 18.50 2.69
N VAL A 89 6.99 19.54 2.39
CA VAL A 89 8.45 19.46 2.21
C VAL A 89 9.13 18.87 3.46
N ILE A 90 10.03 17.90 3.27
CA ILE A 90 10.91 17.41 4.34
C ILE A 90 11.98 18.45 4.60
N THR A 91 11.99 19.02 5.81
CA THR A 91 12.96 20.06 6.22
C THR A 91 14.02 19.54 7.20
N GLY A 92 13.87 18.31 7.68
CA GLY A 92 14.82 17.64 8.57
C GLY A 92 15.51 16.46 7.89
N SER A 93 15.56 15.33 8.58
CA SER A 93 16.24 14.11 8.16
C SER A 93 15.38 13.21 7.27
N VAL A 94 16.03 12.33 6.50
CA VAL A 94 15.37 11.39 5.57
C VAL A 94 14.43 10.41 6.29
N ASP A 95 14.67 10.11 7.57
CA ASP A 95 13.80 9.28 8.40
C ASP A 95 12.43 9.93 8.69
N GLN A 96 12.26 11.22 8.41
CA GLN A 96 10.96 11.91 8.45
C GLN A 96 10.13 11.67 7.19
N LEU A 97 10.72 11.12 6.12
CA LEU A 97 10.00 10.86 4.87
C LEU A 97 8.89 9.85 5.11
N ALA A 98 7.64 10.20 4.78
CA ALA A 98 6.53 9.27 4.98
C ALA A 98 6.74 7.99 4.15
N SER A 99 6.69 6.81 4.78
CA SER A 99 6.84 5.53 4.07
C SER A 99 6.07 4.42 4.79
N VAL A 100 5.14 3.76 4.09
CA VAL A 100 4.31 2.72 4.68
C VAL A 100 4.49 1.37 3.99
N ALA A 101 4.46 0.31 4.78
CA ALA A 101 4.26 -1.06 4.30
C ALA A 101 2.95 -1.63 4.84
N TRP A 102 2.18 -2.27 3.97
CA TRP A 102 0.94 -2.98 4.26
C TRP A 102 1.20 -4.47 4.09
N LEU A 103 1.28 -5.20 5.21
CA LEU A 103 1.48 -6.64 5.25
C LEU A 103 0.14 -7.31 5.54
N VAL A 104 -0.49 -7.85 4.51
CA VAL A 104 -1.85 -8.38 4.56
C VAL A 104 -1.80 -9.90 4.45
N LYS A 105 -2.40 -10.60 5.40
CA LYS A 105 -2.49 -12.06 5.37
C LYS A 105 -3.47 -12.53 4.28
N GLY A 106 -4.57 -11.80 4.11
CA GLY A 106 -5.60 -12.05 3.11
C GLY A 106 -5.45 -11.21 1.84
N THR A 107 -6.55 -11.12 1.10
CA THR A 107 -6.60 -10.39 -0.17
C THR A 107 -6.67 -8.88 0.06
N ILE A 108 -6.03 -8.13 -0.84
CA ILE A 108 -6.11 -6.68 -0.92
C ILE A 108 -7.07 -6.34 -2.05
N TYR A 109 -8.21 -5.78 -1.68
CA TYR A 109 -9.23 -5.28 -2.58
C TYR A 109 -9.07 -3.77 -2.70
N ILE A 110 -8.91 -3.26 -3.92
CA ILE A 110 -8.92 -1.83 -4.20
C ILE A 110 -10.21 -1.55 -4.96
N ASP A 111 -11.06 -0.70 -4.41
CA ASP A 111 -12.34 -0.35 -5.03
C ASP A 111 -12.10 0.40 -6.35
N PRO A 112 -12.92 0.18 -7.40
CA PRO A 112 -12.72 0.82 -8.70
C PRO A 112 -12.78 2.35 -8.68
N SER A 113 -13.38 2.96 -7.66
CA SER A 113 -13.46 4.43 -7.48
C SER A 113 -12.20 5.06 -6.87
N VAL A 114 -11.26 4.26 -6.36
CA VAL A 114 -10.00 4.75 -5.78
C VAL A 114 -9.06 5.17 -6.90
N SER A 115 -8.62 6.43 -6.91
CA SER A 115 -7.72 6.95 -7.94
C SER A 115 -6.24 6.93 -7.53
N GLU A 116 -5.95 6.88 -6.23
CA GLU A 116 -4.56 6.89 -5.75
C GLU A 116 -4.36 6.06 -4.48
N VAL A 117 -3.32 5.22 -4.49
CA VAL A 117 -2.81 4.54 -3.31
C VAL A 117 -1.30 4.66 -3.20
N VAL A 118 -0.79 4.76 -1.97
CA VAL A 118 0.66 4.85 -1.72
C VAL A 118 1.14 3.77 -0.76
N GLY A 119 2.38 3.33 -0.97
CA GLY A 119 3.08 2.40 -0.08
C GLY A 119 3.47 1.07 -0.72
N LEU A 120 4.13 0.24 0.08
CA LEU A 120 4.44 -1.14 -0.28
C LEU A 120 3.29 -2.03 0.17
N PHE A 121 2.60 -2.68 -0.75
CA PHE A 121 1.53 -3.64 -0.46
C PHE A 121 2.03 -5.06 -0.67
N TYR A 122 1.89 -5.86 0.37
CA TYR A 122 2.22 -7.28 0.38
C TYR A 122 1.00 -8.10 0.76
N SER A 123 0.58 -9.03 -0.09
CA SER A 123 -0.45 -10.01 0.23
C SER A 123 0.18 -11.41 0.34
N GLU A 124 -0.06 -12.08 1.46
CA GLU A 124 0.33 -13.48 1.71
C GLU A 124 -0.69 -14.47 1.12
N ASP A 125 -1.79 -13.96 0.56
CA ASP A 125 -2.95 -14.80 0.26
C ASP A 125 -2.66 -15.82 -0.83
N ASP A 126 -3.17 -17.01 -0.59
CA ASP A 126 -3.12 -18.16 -1.47
C ASP A 126 -4.38 -19.00 -1.45
N THR A 127 -5.41 -18.52 -0.74
CA THR A 127 -6.71 -19.15 -0.69
C THR A 127 -7.60 -18.46 -1.69
N THR A 128 -8.21 -19.25 -2.57
CA THR A 128 -9.02 -18.71 -3.66
C THR A 128 -10.42 -18.31 -3.16
N ASP A 129 -10.86 -17.10 -3.53
CA ASP A 129 -12.20 -16.59 -3.30
C ASP A 129 -13.27 -17.34 -4.12
N GLY A 130 -14.55 -17.05 -3.85
CA GLY A 130 -15.68 -17.65 -4.56
C GLY A 130 -15.69 -17.44 -6.08
N ASP A 131 -14.93 -16.45 -6.58
CA ASP A 131 -14.79 -16.14 -8.01
C ASP A 131 -13.47 -16.61 -8.63
N GLY A 132 -12.66 -17.40 -7.90
CA GLY A 132 -11.43 -17.96 -8.45
C GLY A 132 -10.19 -17.08 -8.33
N LYS A 133 -10.26 -15.93 -7.63
CA LYS A 133 -9.18 -14.95 -7.50
C LYS A 133 -8.67 -14.86 -6.05
N TYR A 134 -7.48 -14.29 -5.87
CA TYR A 134 -6.82 -14.04 -4.57
C TYR A 134 -5.61 -13.12 -4.74
N GLY A 135 -5.06 -12.56 -3.67
CA GLY A 135 -3.85 -11.73 -3.71
C GLY A 135 -4.17 -10.24 -3.76
N ILE A 136 -3.79 -9.53 -4.82
CA ILE A 136 -4.12 -8.09 -4.99
C ILE A 136 -5.07 -7.93 -6.16
N ARG A 137 -6.15 -7.16 -5.97
CA ARG A 137 -7.27 -7.02 -6.89
C ARG A 137 -7.66 -5.55 -7.02
N THR A 138 -7.69 -5.00 -8.25
CA THR A 138 -8.01 -3.58 -8.49
C THR A 138 -9.50 -3.31 -8.75
N GLY A 139 -10.30 -4.38 -8.84
CA GLY A 139 -11.74 -4.32 -9.02
C GLY A 139 -12.15 -3.78 -10.39
N THR A 140 -13.43 -3.92 -10.71
CA THR A 140 -14.07 -3.20 -11.81
C THR A 140 -15.57 -3.17 -11.57
N THR A 141 -16.21 -2.07 -11.97
CA THR A 141 -17.67 -1.95 -12.09
C THR A 141 -18.18 -2.49 -13.43
N GLY A 142 -17.28 -2.73 -14.39
CA GLY A 142 -17.60 -3.08 -15.77
C GLY A 142 -18.06 -1.88 -16.62
N ASP A 143 -18.00 -0.66 -16.08
CA ASP A 143 -18.42 0.57 -16.72
C ASP A 143 -17.24 1.56 -16.78
N LEU A 144 -16.98 2.08 -17.98
CA LEU A 144 -15.88 2.99 -18.30
C LEU A 144 -16.03 4.35 -17.61
N GLU A 145 -17.24 4.75 -17.24
CA GLU A 145 -17.51 6.04 -16.58
C GLU A 145 -17.29 5.99 -15.06
N THR A 146 -17.46 4.83 -14.44
CA THR A 146 -17.35 4.66 -12.98
C THR A 146 -16.04 4.05 -12.52
N ASP A 147 -15.39 3.25 -13.36
CA ASP A 147 -13.99 2.88 -13.13
C ASP A 147 -13.12 4.11 -13.34
N VAL A 148 -12.27 4.44 -12.38
CA VAL A 148 -11.29 5.53 -12.53
C VAL A 148 -9.90 4.97 -12.77
N GLN A 149 -8.99 5.76 -13.36
CA GLN A 149 -7.57 5.37 -13.43
C GLN A 149 -6.99 5.19 -12.01
N LEU A 150 -6.31 4.08 -11.76
CA LEU A 150 -5.57 3.83 -10.52
C LEU A 150 -4.11 4.25 -10.66
N ILE A 151 -3.65 5.12 -9.77
CA ILE A 151 -2.24 5.44 -9.60
C ILE A 151 -1.73 4.81 -8.31
N VAL A 152 -0.75 3.92 -8.44
CA VAL A 152 -0.06 3.28 -7.32
C VAL A 152 1.34 3.88 -7.22
N ASN A 153 1.57 4.74 -6.22
CA ASN A 153 2.91 5.25 -5.90
C ASN A 153 3.52 4.34 -4.83
N GLY A 154 4.17 3.27 -5.28
CA GLY A 154 4.58 2.20 -4.39
C GLY A 154 4.95 0.91 -5.11
N MET A 155 4.63 -0.21 -4.47
CA MET A 155 4.96 -1.53 -5.00
C MET A 155 3.92 -2.56 -4.55
N PHE A 156 3.54 -3.45 -5.46
CA PHE A 156 2.73 -4.61 -5.17
C PHE A 156 3.60 -5.87 -5.13
N ILE A 157 3.42 -6.67 -4.10
CA ILE A 157 4.06 -7.97 -3.94
C ILE A 157 2.97 -8.97 -3.53
N ALA A 158 2.64 -9.90 -4.42
CA ALA A 158 1.65 -10.94 -4.16
C ALA A 158 1.94 -12.15 -5.03
N LYS A 159 1.33 -13.30 -4.70
CA LYS A 159 1.36 -14.48 -5.58
C LYS A 159 0.62 -14.23 -6.90
N LYS A 160 -0.46 -13.45 -6.86
CA LYS A 160 -1.22 -13.01 -8.02
C LYS A 160 -1.64 -11.55 -7.87
N ILE A 161 -1.63 -10.84 -8.98
CA ILE A 161 -2.10 -9.46 -9.11
C ILE A 161 -3.11 -9.47 -10.26
N TYR A 162 -4.33 -9.04 -9.97
CA TYR A 162 -5.42 -8.93 -10.91
C TYR A 162 -5.65 -7.43 -11.19
N LEU A 163 -5.25 -7.00 -12.39
CA LEU A 163 -5.55 -5.68 -12.94
C LEU A 163 -6.86 -5.82 -13.72
N GLU A 164 -7.94 -5.36 -13.11
CA GLU A 164 -9.31 -5.66 -13.53
C GLU A 164 -10.02 -4.45 -14.15
N ARG A 165 -9.51 -3.24 -13.94
CA ARG A 165 -10.23 -2.01 -14.30
C ARG A 165 -10.36 -1.87 -15.80
N VAL A 166 -11.51 -1.35 -16.20
CA VAL A 166 -11.75 -0.93 -17.58
C VAL A 166 -11.91 0.59 -17.55
N TRP A 167 -10.82 1.30 -17.80
CA TRP A 167 -10.82 2.76 -17.87
C TRP A 167 -10.33 3.22 -19.23
N ILE A 168 -10.94 4.28 -19.73
CA ILE A 168 -10.49 5.01 -20.90
C ILE A 168 -10.71 6.49 -20.67
N ASP A 169 -9.77 7.33 -21.08
CA ASP A 169 -9.93 8.77 -21.04
C ASP A 169 -10.75 9.20 -22.24
N VAL A 170 -12.02 9.54 -22.04
CA VAL A 170 -12.92 10.03 -23.09
C VAL A 170 -13.44 11.42 -22.73
N ASP A 171 -13.52 12.30 -23.73
CA ASP A 171 -14.15 13.60 -23.55
C ASP A 171 -15.69 13.50 -23.53
N GLN A 172 -16.34 14.65 -23.38
CA GLN A 172 -17.79 14.79 -23.42
C GLN A 172 -18.45 14.35 -24.74
N PHE A 173 -17.68 14.07 -25.79
CA PHE A 173 -18.15 13.58 -27.08
C PHE A 173 -17.84 12.09 -27.29
N GLY A 174 -17.24 11.41 -26.31
CA GLY A 174 -16.83 10.02 -26.40
C GLY A 174 -15.54 9.82 -27.22
N GLU A 175 -14.78 10.89 -27.49
CA GLU A 175 -13.49 10.78 -28.17
C GLU A 175 -12.38 10.51 -27.15
N VAL A 176 -11.57 9.50 -27.46
CA VAL A 176 -10.43 9.10 -26.61
C VAL A 176 -9.41 10.24 -26.56
N GLN A 177 -9.21 10.81 -25.38
CA GLN A 177 -8.27 11.90 -25.12
C GLN A 177 -6.86 11.40 -24.81
N SER A 178 -6.74 10.18 -24.29
CA SER A 178 -5.47 9.63 -23.82
C SER A 178 -5.46 8.11 -23.90
N ASP A 179 -4.33 7.56 -24.37
CA ASP A 179 -4.04 6.11 -24.40
C ASP A 179 -3.38 5.64 -23.09
N GLU A 180 -3.69 6.30 -21.99
CA GLU A 180 -3.12 5.92 -20.70
C GLU A 180 -3.72 4.61 -20.18
N PRO A 181 -2.93 3.78 -19.47
CA PRO A 181 -3.43 2.54 -18.90
C PRO A 181 -4.39 2.81 -17.74
N ALA A 182 -5.33 1.89 -17.52
CA ALA A 182 -6.28 1.93 -16.40
C ALA A 182 -5.56 1.85 -15.03
N GLU A 183 -4.43 1.15 -14.96
CA GLU A 183 -3.58 1.10 -13.78
C GLU A 183 -2.13 1.50 -14.09
N LYS A 184 -1.63 2.47 -13.32
CA LYS A 184 -0.25 2.95 -13.35
C LYS A 184 0.43 2.60 -12.04
N ILE A 185 1.54 1.87 -12.10
CA ILE A 185 2.33 1.51 -10.92
C ILE A 185 3.71 2.17 -11.04
N PHE A 186 3.95 3.15 -10.19
CA PHE A 186 5.22 3.85 -10.08
C PHE A 186 6.00 3.34 -8.87
N PHE A 187 7.20 2.83 -9.11
CA PHE A 187 8.07 2.41 -8.03
C PHE A 187 8.50 3.61 -7.18
N ASP A 188 7.96 3.70 -5.97
CA ASP A 188 8.33 4.74 -5.01
C ASP A 188 9.53 4.29 -4.16
N GLY A 189 10.67 4.97 -4.36
CA GLY A 189 11.93 4.71 -3.65
C GLY A 189 11.89 5.01 -2.14
N ARG A 190 10.80 5.58 -1.61
CA ARG A 190 10.64 5.85 -0.16
C ARG A 190 10.82 4.62 0.71
N ALA A 191 10.35 3.45 0.26
CA ALA A 191 10.51 2.19 1.01
C ALA A 191 11.98 1.72 1.09
N ILE A 192 12.86 2.23 0.21
CA ILE A 192 14.32 1.99 0.28
C ILE A 192 14.98 3.11 1.11
N ALA A 193 14.59 4.37 0.88
CA ALA A 193 15.23 5.53 1.51
C ALA A 193 14.89 5.65 3.01
N ASN A 194 13.66 5.34 3.40
CA ASN A 194 13.20 5.29 4.78
C ASN A 194 12.38 4.01 5.01
N PRO A 195 13.06 2.85 5.12
CA PRO A 195 12.38 1.56 5.16
C PRO A 195 11.42 1.47 6.35
N PRO A 196 10.18 1.01 6.12
CA PRO A 196 9.25 0.69 7.20
C PRO A 196 9.87 -0.28 8.22
N PRO A 197 9.47 -0.20 9.50
CA PRO A 197 9.88 -1.13 10.55
C PRO A 197 9.81 -2.59 10.08
N GLY A 198 10.89 -3.35 10.28
CA GLY A 198 10.99 -4.77 9.91
C GLY A 198 11.22 -5.07 8.42
N LEU A 199 11.31 -4.05 7.56
CA LEU A 199 11.53 -4.19 6.12
C LEU A 199 12.91 -3.72 5.64
N SER A 200 13.85 -3.42 6.54
CA SER A 200 15.20 -2.97 6.18
C SER A 200 15.93 -3.94 5.25
N ASP A 201 15.68 -5.25 5.39
CA ASP A 201 16.30 -6.29 4.58
C ASP A 201 15.62 -6.53 3.22
N ILE A 202 14.40 -6.04 3.01
CA ILE A 202 13.74 -6.12 1.68
C ILE A 202 14.52 -5.31 0.65
N SER A 203 15.14 -4.20 1.05
CA SER A 203 16.02 -3.41 0.18
C SER A 203 17.20 -4.21 -0.41
N LYS A 204 17.62 -5.31 0.25
CA LYS A 204 18.69 -6.20 -0.21
C LYS A 204 18.21 -7.24 -1.22
N GLY A 205 16.91 -7.53 -1.24
CA GLY A 205 16.28 -8.51 -2.13
C GLY A 205 15.69 -7.90 -3.40
N LEU A 206 15.50 -6.57 -3.44
CA LEU A 206 15.07 -5.88 -4.65
C LEU A 206 16.17 -5.99 -5.72
N PRO A 207 15.81 -6.23 -7.00
CA PRO A 207 16.77 -6.15 -8.08
C PRO A 207 17.48 -4.80 -8.01
N VAL A 208 18.81 -4.80 -7.89
CA VAL A 208 19.58 -3.57 -8.07
C VAL A 208 19.30 -3.13 -9.50
N MET A 209 18.61 -2.00 -9.67
CA MET A 209 18.41 -1.38 -10.98
C MET A 209 19.80 -1.09 -11.56
N ARG A 210 20.33 -2.03 -12.36
CA ARG A 210 21.50 -1.82 -13.18
C ARG A 210 20.97 -1.38 -14.53
N GLU A 211 21.29 -0.16 -14.90
CA GLU A 211 21.13 0.30 -16.27
C GLU A 211 21.89 -0.68 -17.19
N ILE A 212 21.15 -1.48 -17.96
CA ILE A 212 21.71 -2.31 -19.02
C ILE A 212 21.47 -1.54 -20.31
N ARG A 213 22.50 -0.85 -20.80
CA ARG A 213 22.49 -0.33 -22.17
C ARG A 213 22.94 -1.46 -23.11
N PRO A 214 22.27 -1.65 -24.26
CA PRO A 214 22.87 -2.34 -25.39
C PRO A 214 24.17 -1.65 -25.84
#